data_AF-A0A7Z7ESX0-F1
#
_entry.id   AF-A0A7Z7ESX0-F1
#
_cell.length_a   1.000
_cell.length_b   1.000
_cell.length_c   1.000
_cell.angle_alpha   90.00
_cell.angle_beta   90.00
_cell.angle_gamma   90.00
#
_symmetry.space_group_name_H-M   'P 1'
#
loop_
_entity.id
_entity.type
_entity.pdbx_description
1 polymer ?
#
loop_
_entity_poly.entity_id
_entity_poly.type
_entity_poly.pdbx_seq_one_letter_code
_entity_poly.pdbx_strand_id
1 'polypeptide(L)'
;MNTLQMKSPYVIFLGDIEDKTLAKTGAGLAKWCGDSVLGQLRLPGCGVDLGLADIDLEQAIAQGARSLVIGVATVGGSIKPNWMPTFVAALEQGLDIVNGLHTDLALIPELMAAQQRGSGQIVNVRQVRSELPIATGRKRTGMRLLTVGTDCAVGKKYTALALTVGLNAAGIDATFRATGQTGIMIAGNGLPIDSVVSDFVSGAAELISPDNHDAHWDIIEGQGSLFNPSFSAVSMGLLHGSQPDAIIVCHDSTRKTVSTCPDYAIPDIQDCINLHLQCARIVNPNVKCVGVSVNTLAVPPRDRLAYLQEIERKVGVPCIDPLIDGCEAIIDNINRLFHREEAGQVHVGN
;
A
#
# COMPACT_ATOMS: atom_id res chain seq x y z
N MET A 1 13.13 11.78 -3.46
CA MET A 1 11.86 11.02 -3.44
C MET A 1 10.87 11.73 -4.36
N ASN A 2 10.04 10.99 -5.11
CA ASN A 2 8.96 11.63 -5.87
C ASN A 2 7.91 12.12 -4.87
N THR A 3 7.82 13.44 -4.70
CA THR A 3 6.76 14.07 -3.93
C THR A 3 5.54 14.21 -4.82
N LEU A 4 4.41 13.66 -4.39
CA LEU A 4 3.12 13.81 -5.06
C LEU A 4 2.36 14.95 -4.37
N GLN A 5 2.17 16.08 -5.06
CA GLN A 5 1.25 17.10 -4.59
C GLN A 5 -0.16 16.80 -5.11
N MET A 6 -0.94 16.06 -4.33
CA MET A 6 -2.38 15.95 -4.52
C MET A 6 -3.06 17.09 -3.76
N LYS A 7 -3.89 17.89 -4.43
CA LYS A 7 -4.58 19.02 -3.80
C LYS A 7 -5.85 18.53 -3.10
N SER A 8 -5.99 18.85 -1.82
CA SER A 8 -7.20 18.60 -1.03
C SER A 8 -8.05 19.88 -0.88
N PRO A 9 -9.36 19.75 -0.60
CA PRO A 9 -10.13 18.51 -0.58
C PRO A 9 -10.40 17.97 -2.00
N TYR A 10 -10.80 16.70 -2.13
CA TYR A 10 -11.01 16.05 -3.43
C TYR A 10 -12.23 15.13 -3.45
N VAL A 11 -12.69 14.82 -4.66
CA VAL A 11 -13.77 13.85 -4.91
C VAL A 11 -13.19 12.56 -5.50
N ILE A 12 -13.71 11.41 -5.07
CA ILE A 12 -13.31 10.11 -5.61
C ILE A 12 -14.21 9.76 -6.79
N PHE A 13 -13.64 9.67 -7.99
CA PHE A 13 -14.33 9.24 -9.19
C PHE A 13 -14.35 7.71 -9.29
N LEU A 14 -15.55 7.14 -9.35
CA LEU A 14 -15.78 5.70 -9.52
C LEU A 14 -16.20 5.32 -10.94
N GLY A 15 -16.61 6.28 -11.76
CA GLY A 15 -17.15 5.99 -13.09
C GLY A 15 -18.38 5.09 -12.97
N ASP A 16 -18.45 4.07 -13.82
CA ASP A 16 -19.54 3.10 -13.96
C ASP A 16 -19.05 1.67 -13.67
N ILE A 17 -18.14 1.49 -12.70
CA ILE A 17 -17.65 0.14 -12.36
C ILE A 17 -18.68 -0.64 -11.54
N GLU A 18 -18.72 -1.95 -11.72
CA GLU A 18 -19.57 -2.87 -10.95
C GLU A 18 -18.77 -3.73 -9.96
N ASP A 19 -17.53 -4.09 -10.33
CA ASP A 19 -16.68 -4.92 -9.50
C ASP A 19 -15.99 -4.10 -8.40
N LYS A 20 -16.37 -4.37 -7.14
CA LYS A 20 -15.78 -3.74 -5.95
C LYS A 20 -14.27 -3.97 -5.85
N THR A 21 -13.72 -5.05 -6.41
CA THR A 21 -12.28 -5.33 -6.36
C THR A 21 -11.46 -4.29 -7.13
N LEU A 22 -12.08 -3.61 -8.11
CA LEU A 22 -11.46 -2.55 -8.89
C LEU A 22 -11.41 -1.21 -8.15
N ALA A 23 -12.21 -1.03 -7.09
CA ALA A 23 -12.31 0.23 -6.34
C ALA A 23 -11.32 0.35 -5.17
N LYS A 24 -10.32 -0.54 -5.08
CA LYS A 24 -9.36 -0.59 -3.97
C LYS A 24 -8.59 0.72 -3.75
N THR A 25 -8.43 1.53 -4.79
CA THR A 25 -7.80 2.86 -4.70
C THR A 25 -8.71 3.81 -3.93
N GLY A 26 -9.94 3.98 -4.39
CA GLY A 26 -10.95 4.82 -3.75
C GLY A 26 -11.29 4.36 -2.34
N ALA A 27 -11.48 3.06 -2.12
CA ALA A 27 -11.70 2.50 -0.79
C ALA A 27 -10.53 2.76 0.17
N GLY A 28 -9.29 2.76 -0.35
CA GLY A 28 -8.10 3.14 0.41
C GLY A 28 -8.14 4.60 0.85
N LEU A 29 -8.42 5.51 -0.08
CA LEU A 29 -8.49 6.94 0.22
C LEU A 29 -9.64 7.28 1.16
N ALA A 30 -10.82 6.70 0.94
CA ALA A 30 -11.96 6.87 1.84
C ALA A 30 -11.64 6.45 3.27
N LYS A 31 -10.90 5.34 3.45
CA LYS A 31 -10.55 4.81 4.76
C LYS A 31 -9.45 5.62 5.47
N TRP A 32 -8.40 6.00 4.75
CA TRP A 32 -7.16 6.55 5.33
C TRP A 32 -7.02 8.06 5.17
N CYS A 33 -7.84 8.68 4.32
CA CYS A 33 -7.81 10.11 4.01
C CYS A 33 -9.21 10.72 4.05
N GLY A 34 -10.13 10.17 4.84
CA GLY A 34 -11.55 10.55 4.87
C GLY A 34 -11.78 12.06 5.03
N ASP A 35 -10.99 12.74 5.87
CA ASP A 35 -11.09 14.19 6.10
C ASP A 35 -10.77 15.03 4.85
N SER A 36 -10.09 14.46 3.85
CA SER A 36 -9.80 15.12 2.57
C SER A 36 -10.79 14.75 1.46
N VAL A 37 -11.71 13.81 1.69
CA VAL A 37 -12.65 13.28 0.68
C VAL A 37 -14.03 13.91 0.87
N LEU A 38 -14.49 14.67 -0.13
CA LEU A 38 -15.82 15.31 -0.09
C LEU A 38 -16.96 14.31 -0.36
N GLY A 39 -16.69 13.30 -1.18
CA GLY A 39 -17.70 12.34 -1.61
C GLY A 39 -17.19 11.41 -2.71
N GLN A 40 -18.11 10.67 -3.30
CA GLN A 40 -17.89 9.81 -4.45
C GLN A 40 -18.69 10.31 -5.65
N LEU A 41 -18.07 10.31 -6.83
CA LEU A 41 -18.72 10.63 -8.10
C LEU A 41 -18.91 9.33 -8.88
N ARG A 42 -20.17 8.94 -9.04
CA ARG A 42 -20.61 7.75 -9.77
C ARG A 42 -21.33 8.14 -11.05
N LEU A 43 -20.99 7.48 -12.13
CA LEU A 43 -21.71 7.57 -13.40
C LEU A 43 -22.87 6.56 -13.42
N PRO A 44 -23.88 6.77 -14.28
CA PRO A 44 -24.97 5.81 -14.46
C PRO A 44 -24.44 4.40 -14.71
N GLY A 45 -24.95 3.42 -13.96
CA GLY A 45 -24.52 2.01 -14.03
C GLY A 45 -23.43 1.62 -13.02
N CYS A 46 -22.92 2.54 -12.19
CA CYS A 46 -21.98 2.17 -11.14
C CYS A 46 -22.64 1.30 -10.05
N GLY A 47 -22.15 0.07 -9.89
CA GLY A 47 -22.58 -0.87 -8.85
C GLY A 47 -21.77 -0.79 -7.56
N VAL A 48 -20.72 0.03 -7.52
CA VAL A 48 -19.83 0.18 -6.37
C VAL A 48 -20.25 1.37 -5.52
N ASP A 49 -20.12 1.21 -4.21
CA ASP A 49 -20.37 2.24 -3.20
C ASP A 49 -19.26 2.15 -2.14
N LEU A 50 -18.61 3.28 -1.85
CA LEU A 50 -17.58 3.41 -0.81
C LEU A 50 -18.16 3.86 0.54
N GLY A 51 -19.48 4.07 0.63
CA GLY A 51 -20.15 4.60 1.81
C GLY A 51 -19.96 6.11 1.99
N LEU A 52 -19.64 6.81 0.91
CA LEU A 52 -19.48 8.28 0.87
C LEU A 52 -20.71 8.93 0.26
N ALA A 53 -20.89 10.24 0.50
CA ALA A 53 -21.95 10.99 -0.16
C ALA A 53 -21.78 10.97 -1.68
N ASP A 54 -22.85 10.66 -2.41
CA ASP A 54 -22.87 10.81 -3.86
C ASP A 54 -22.93 12.29 -4.20
N ILE A 55 -21.91 12.76 -4.91
CA ILE A 55 -21.82 14.13 -5.40
C ILE A 55 -21.46 14.13 -6.89
N ASP A 56 -22.09 15.02 -7.65
CA ASP A 56 -21.68 15.29 -9.01
C ASP A 56 -20.47 16.24 -9.05
N LEU A 57 -19.96 16.50 -10.26
CA LEU A 57 -18.79 17.36 -10.46
C LEU A 57 -19.07 18.82 -10.04
N GLU A 58 -20.27 19.34 -10.30
CA GLU A 58 -20.65 20.72 -9.98
C GLU A 58 -20.73 20.91 -8.45
N GLN A 59 -21.34 19.95 -7.75
CA GLN A 59 -21.39 19.90 -6.31
C GLN A 59 -19.99 19.77 -5.70
N ALA A 60 -19.11 18.93 -6.26
CA ALA A 60 -17.73 18.81 -5.81
C ALA A 60 -16.99 20.15 -5.92
N ILE A 61 -17.12 20.85 -7.06
CA ILE A 61 -16.53 22.18 -7.28
C ILE A 61 -17.09 23.19 -6.27
N ALA A 62 -18.41 23.24 -6.09
CA ALA A 62 -19.08 24.16 -5.17
C ALA A 62 -18.66 23.94 -3.71
N GLN A 63 -18.35 22.69 -3.35
CA GLN A 63 -17.81 22.32 -2.04
C GLN A 63 -16.28 22.52 -1.92
N GLY A 64 -15.64 23.06 -2.96
CA GLY A 64 -14.23 23.44 -2.94
C GLY A 64 -13.26 22.34 -3.35
N ALA A 65 -13.72 21.27 -4.02
CA ALA A 65 -12.83 20.25 -4.58
C ALA A 65 -11.70 20.88 -5.40
N ARG A 66 -10.47 20.44 -5.14
CA ARG A 66 -9.27 20.83 -5.89
C ARG A 66 -8.78 19.72 -6.80
N SER A 67 -9.21 18.49 -6.57
CA SER A 67 -8.87 17.35 -7.40
C SER A 67 -10.05 16.40 -7.58
N LEU A 68 -10.07 15.75 -8.74
CA LEU A 68 -10.84 14.54 -9.03
C LEU A 68 -9.86 13.37 -9.04
N VAL A 69 -10.01 12.44 -8.10
CA VAL A 69 -9.13 11.28 -7.97
C VAL A 69 -9.77 10.06 -8.60
N ILE A 70 -9.08 9.42 -9.54
CA ILE A 70 -9.57 8.17 -10.14
C ILE A 70 -9.43 7.05 -9.10
N GLY A 71 -10.55 6.70 -8.47
CA GLY A 71 -10.63 5.73 -7.37
C GLY A 71 -10.65 4.27 -7.82
N VAL A 72 -10.53 4.02 -9.12
CA VAL A 72 -10.79 2.72 -9.74
C VAL A 72 -9.65 2.28 -10.61
N ALA A 73 -9.48 0.97 -10.72
CA ALA A 73 -8.65 0.33 -11.73
C ALA A 73 -9.51 -0.10 -12.92
N THR A 74 -8.95 -0.08 -14.11
CA THR A 74 -9.57 -0.65 -15.32
C THR A 74 -8.71 -1.79 -15.86
N VAL A 75 -9.36 -2.76 -16.50
CA VAL A 75 -8.65 -3.84 -17.17
C VAL A 75 -7.79 -3.24 -18.30
N GLY A 76 -6.48 -3.48 -18.24
CA GLY A 76 -5.52 -2.88 -19.19
C GLY A 76 -5.27 -1.37 -19.02
N GLY A 77 -5.86 -0.73 -17.98
CA GLY A 77 -5.65 0.70 -17.72
C GLY A 77 -6.45 1.66 -18.61
N SER A 78 -7.30 1.15 -19.51
CA SER A 78 -8.04 1.96 -20.47
C SER A 78 -9.06 2.90 -19.80
N ILE A 79 -9.27 4.07 -20.41
CA ILE A 79 -10.35 5.00 -20.04
C ILE A 79 -11.57 4.68 -20.89
N LYS A 80 -12.72 4.49 -20.25
CA LYS A 80 -13.97 4.29 -20.98
C LYS A 80 -14.42 5.61 -21.62
N PRO A 81 -14.97 5.59 -22.85
CA PRO A 81 -15.41 6.81 -23.54
C PRO A 81 -16.40 7.67 -22.74
N ASN A 82 -17.28 7.04 -21.96
CA ASN A 82 -18.27 7.74 -21.12
C ASN A 82 -17.66 8.49 -19.92
N TRP A 83 -16.40 8.25 -19.56
CA TRP A 83 -15.71 8.97 -18.49
C TRP A 83 -15.12 10.30 -18.99
N MET A 84 -14.80 10.37 -20.29
CA MET A 84 -14.10 11.49 -20.91
C MET A 84 -14.78 12.85 -20.69
N PRO A 85 -16.12 12.97 -20.83
CA PRO A 85 -16.79 14.26 -20.59
C PRO A 85 -16.58 14.77 -19.16
N THR A 86 -16.55 13.89 -18.16
CA THR A 86 -16.30 14.27 -16.76
C THR A 86 -14.87 14.74 -16.57
N PHE A 87 -13.90 14.07 -17.18
CA PHE A 87 -12.50 14.44 -17.09
C PHE A 87 -12.19 15.77 -17.80
N VAL A 88 -12.73 15.98 -18.99
CA VAL A 88 -12.61 17.25 -19.71
C VAL A 88 -13.18 18.39 -18.88
N ALA A 89 -14.41 18.23 -18.37
CA ALA A 89 -15.06 19.24 -17.56
C ALA A 89 -14.27 19.54 -16.27
N ALA A 90 -13.72 18.53 -15.60
CA ALA A 90 -12.92 18.73 -14.39
C ALA A 90 -11.68 19.59 -14.66
N LEU A 91 -10.92 19.29 -15.73
CA LEU A 91 -9.73 20.05 -16.09
C LEU A 91 -10.04 21.50 -16.48
N GLU A 92 -11.09 21.69 -17.28
CA GLU A 92 -11.56 23.02 -17.71
C GLU A 92 -11.99 23.88 -16.52
N GLN A 93 -12.65 23.28 -15.53
CA GLN A 93 -13.10 23.94 -14.31
C GLN A 93 -11.99 24.08 -13.23
N GLY A 94 -10.76 23.69 -13.54
CA GLY A 94 -9.60 23.91 -12.66
C GLY A 94 -9.32 22.81 -11.63
N LEU A 95 -9.99 21.65 -11.72
CA LEU A 95 -9.67 20.50 -10.88
C LEU A 95 -8.48 19.74 -11.49
N ASP A 96 -7.55 19.35 -10.64
CA ASP A 96 -6.51 18.40 -11.05
C ASP A 96 -7.12 16.99 -11.17
N ILE A 97 -6.73 16.24 -12.19
CA ILE A 97 -7.06 14.81 -12.29
C ILE A 97 -5.89 14.00 -11.75
N VAL A 98 -6.14 13.27 -10.66
CA VAL A 98 -5.13 12.38 -10.05
C VAL A 98 -5.32 10.97 -10.60
N ASN A 99 -4.38 10.56 -11.44
CA ASN A 99 -4.42 9.33 -12.19
C ASN A 99 -3.46 8.27 -11.62
N GLY A 100 -4.04 7.15 -11.19
CA GLY A 100 -3.30 5.96 -10.76
C GLY A 100 -3.23 4.84 -11.81
N LEU A 101 -3.87 4.99 -12.96
CA LEU A 101 -3.89 3.99 -14.02
C LEU A 101 -2.56 3.93 -14.77
N HIS A 102 -2.30 2.82 -15.45
CA HIS A 102 -1.11 2.66 -16.29
C HIS A 102 -1.13 3.54 -17.54
N THR A 103 -2.32 3.91 -18.03
CA THR A 103 -2.44 4.85 -19.14
C THR A 103 -2.05 6.24 -18.69
N ASP A 104 -1.11 6.84 -19.42
CA ASP A 104 -0.74 8.24 -19.24
C ASP A 104 -1.83 9.14 -19.85
N LEU A 105 -2.63 9.77 -18.98
CA LEU A 105 -3.71 10.65 -19.43
C LEU A 105 -3.19 11.92 -20.10
N ALA A 106 -1.95 12.33 -19.83
CA ALA A 106 -1.33 13.51 -20.44
C ALA A 106 -0.99 13.30 -21.93
N LEU A 107 -1.09 12.06 -22.43
CA LEU A 107 -0.91 11.73 -23.85
C LEU A 107 -2.23 11.65 -24.62
N ILE A 108 -3.38 11.83 -23.96
CA ILE A 108 -4.70 11.79 -24.60
C ILE A 108 -5.00 13.18 -25.17
N PRO A 109 -5.15 13.34 -26.51
CA PRO A 109 -5.30 14.66 -27.14
C PRO A 109 -6.46 15.49 -26.60
N GLU A 110 -7.58 14.84 -26.27
CA GLU A 110 -8.77 15.51 -25.73
C GLU A 110 -8.52 16.13 -24.35
N LEU A 111 -7.81 15.41 -23.47
CA LEU A 111 -7.44 15.89 -22.14
C LEU A 111 -6.34 16.94 -22.20
N MET A 112 -5.36 16.80 -23.10
CA MET A 112 -4.36 17.84 -23.37
C MET A 112 -5.03 19.15 -23.79
N ALA A 113 -6.01 19.08 -24.70
CA ALA A 113 -6.75 20.26 -25.15
C ALA A 113 -7.58 20.86 -24.01
N ALA A 114 -8.14 20.04 -23.11
CA ALA A 114 -8.86 20.51 -21.93
C ALA A 114 -7.92 21.26 -20.94
N GLN A 115 -6.72 20.75 -20.69
CA GLN A 115 -5.71 21.44 -19.85
C GLN A 115 -5.30 22.79 -20.43
N GLN A 116 -5.32 22.96 -21.76
CA GLN A 116 -5.03 24.25 -22.41
C GLN A 116 -6.18 25.25 -22.29
N ARG A 117 -7.43 24.77 -22.16
CA ARG A 117 -8.62 25.62 -21.98
C ARG A 117 -8.88 25.99 -20.52
N GLY A 118 -8.42 25.16 -19.59
CA GLY A 118 -8.59 25.33 -18.14
C GLY A 118 -7.31 25.64 -17.39
N SER A 119 -7.36 25.41 -16.07
CA SER A 119 -6.20 25.50 -15.17
C SER A 119 -5.87 24.19 -14.47
N GLY A 120 -6.72 23.17 -14.60
CA GLY A 120 -6.54 21.85 -13.99
C GLY A 120 -5.36 21.11 -14.61
N GLN A 121 -4.67 20.33 -13.78
CA GLN A 121 -3.50 19.56 -14.19
C GLN A 121 -3.74 18.05 -14.09
N ILE A 122 -3.14 17.29 -15.00
CA ILE A 122 -3.07 15.83 -14.89
C ILE A 122 -1.88 15.45 -14.00
N VAL A 123 -2.17 14.68 -12.96
CA VAL A 123 -1.19 14.18 -12.01
C VAL A 123 -1.10 12.66 -12.13
N ASN A 124 -0.14 12.17 -12.91
CA ASN A 124 0.13 10.75 -13.07
C ASN A 124 0.98 10.20 -11.93
N VAL A 125 0.37 9.45 -11.01
CA VAL A 125 1.01 8.90 -9.81
C VAL A 125 2.06 7.83 -10.13
N ARG A 126 1.89 7.12 -11.25
CA ARG A 126 2.81 6.06 -11.70
C ARG A 126 4.06 6.56 -12.40
N GLN A 127 4.14 7.87 -12.69
CA GLN A 127 5.27 8.41 -13.41
C GLN A 127 6.49 8.55 -12.49
N VAL A 128 7.57 7.84 -12.84
CA VAL A 128 8.87 8.01 -12.17
C VAL A 128 9.58 9.22 -12.78
N ARG A 129 9.72 10.31 -12.01
CA ARG A 129 10.29 11.58 -12.50
C ARG A 129 11.79 11.73 -12.31
N SER A 130 12.38 10.96 -11.39
CA SER A 130 13.81 10.98 -11.10
C SER A 130 14.51 9.77 -11.70
N GLU A 131 15.76 9.94 -12.13
CA GLU A 131 16.65 8.81 -12.38
C GLU A 131 16.78 7.97 -11.10
N LEU A 132 16.69 6.65 -11.26
CA LEU A 132 16.78 5.71 -10.17
C LEU A 132 18.17 5.04 -10.20
N PRO A 133 18.86 4.94 -9.05
CA PRO A 133 20.15 4.29 -8.99
C PRO A 133 20.00 2.77 -9.04
N ILE A 134 21.08 2.10 -9.40
CA ILE A 134 21.26 0.68 -9.05
C ILE A 134 21.47 0.59 -7.53
N ALA A 135 20.92 -0.45 -6.89
CA ALA A 135 21.13 -0.67 -5.47
C ALA A 135 22.61 -0.82 -5.10
N THR A 136 22.99 -0.23 -3.97
CA THR A 136 24.35 -0.30 -3.44
C THR A 136 24.56 -1.49 -2.51
N GLY A 137 23.48 -2.04 -1.94
CA GLY A 137 23.52 -3.05 -0.89
C GLY A 137 23.97 -2.52 0.47
N ARG A 138 24.24 -1.21 0.59
CA ARG A 138 24.69 -0.60 1.84
C ARG A 138 23.57 -0.66 2.89
N LYS A 139 23.85 -1.30 4.03
CA LYS A 139 22.97 -1.26 5.20
C LYS A 139 22.83 0.18 5.69
N ARG A 140 21.58 0.59 5.93
CA ARG A 140 21.20 1.94 6.32
C ARG A 140 20.82 1.98 7.81
N THR A 141 21.01 3.12 8.47
CA THR A 141 20.64 3.31 9.89
C THR A 141 19.12 3.36 10.06
N GLY A 142 18.63 3.12 11.28
CA GLY A 142 17.20 2.94 11.55
C GLY A 142 16.67 1.55 11.17
N MET A 143 15.47 1.25 11.64
CA MET A 143 14.82 -0.04 11.52
C MET A 143 13.89 -0.08 10.31
N ARG A 144 13.79 -1.24 9.66
CA ARG A 144 12.92 -1.44 8.49
C ARG A 144 12.00 -2.63 8.69
N LEU A 145 10.70 -2.41 8.46
CA LEU A 145 9.72 -3.48 8.41
C LEU A 145 9.11 -3.56 7.01
N LEU A 146 9.15 -4.74 6.40
CA LEU A 146 8.49 -4.99 5.12
C LEU A 146 7.25 -5.86 5.31
N THR A 147 6.10 -5.36 4.87
CA THR A 147 4.93 -6.23 4.69
C THR A 147 5.15 -7.11 3.47
N VAL A 148 5.01 -8.42 3.61
CA VAL A 148 5.07 -9.40 2.53
C VAL A 148 3.75 -10.17 2.50
N GLY A 149 3.54 -11.10 1.57
CA GLY A 149 2.28 -11.83 1.57
C GLY A 149 2.25 -13.07 0.71
N THR A 150 1.24 -13.89 0.96
CA THR A 150 1.00 -15.14 0.22
C THR A 150 0.57 -14.90 -1.23
N ASP A 151 0.06 -13.70 -1.54
CA ASP A 151 -0.31 -13.25 -2.88
C ASP A 151 -0.40 -11.71 -2.98
N CYS A 152 -0.80 -11.20 -4.14
CA CYS A 152 -1.25 -9.84 -4.38
C CYS A 152 -2.57 -9.52 -3.67
N ALA A 153 -2.78 -8.23 -3.34
CA ALA A 153 -4.04 -7.72 -2.78
C ALA A 153 -4.53 -8.38 -1.46
N VAL A 154 -3.65 -9.05 -0.70
CA VAL A 154 -3.96 -9.70 0.59
C VAL A 154 -3.84 -8.81 1.83
N GLY A 155 -3.86 -7.48 1.67
CA GLY A 155 -3.86 -6.53 2.80
C GLY A 155 -2.52 -5.87 3.15
N LYS A 156 -1.40 -6.17 2.47
CA LYS A 156 -0.06 -5.60 2.74
C LYS A 156 -0.03 -4.10 3.03
N LYS A 157 -0.66 -3.30 2.16
CA LYS A 157 -0.78 -1.84 2.34
C LYS A 157 -1.53 -1.46 3.63
N TYR A 158 -2.66 -2.12 3.89
CA TYR A 158 -3.50 -1.81 5.05
C TYR A 158 -2.81 -2.21 6.35
N THR A 159 -2.10 -3.34 6.37
CA THR A 159 -1.24 -3.76 7.48
C THR A 159 -0.14 -2.73 7.74
N ALA A 160 0.56 -2.28 6.70
CA ALA A 160 1.62 -1.28 6.84
C ALA A 160 1.09 0.07 7.38
N LEU A 161 -0.07 0.54 6.88
CA LEU A 161 -0.72 1.76 7.37
C LEU A 161 -1.18 1.62 8.82
N ALA A 162 -1.89 0.54 9.15
CA ALA A 162 -2.39 0.28 10.50
C ALA A 162 -1.24 0.17 11.52
N LEU A 163 -0.16 -0.52 11.16
CA LEU A 163 1.01 -0.64 12.01
C LEU A 163 1.72 0.71 12.18
N THR A 164 1.81 1.53 11.14
CA THR A 164 2.40 2.88 11.25
C THR A 164 1.60 3.74 12.23
N VAL A 165 0.26 3.70 12.15
CA VAL A 165 -0.61 4.41 13.10
C VAL A 165 -0.42 3.87 14.52
N GLY A 166 -0.41 2.54 14.68
CA GLY A 166 -0.25 1.89 15.98
C GLY A 166 1.11 2.18 16.64
N LEU A 167 2.21 2.13 15.88
CA LEU A 167 3.55 2.44 16.39
C LEU A 167 3.64 3.88 16.86
N ASN A 168 3.16 4.84 16.06
CA ASN A 168 3.17 6.25 16.45
C ASN A 168 2.27 6.51 17.67
N ALA A 169 1.11 5.84 17.75
CA ALA A 169 0.24 5.91 18.94
C ALA A 169 0.91 5.34 20.20
N ALA A 170 1.82 4.37 20.04
CA ALA A 170 2.66 3.81 21.09
C ALA A 170 3.93 4.63 21.38
N GLY A 171 4.13 5.79 20.74
CA GLY A 171 5.31 6.63 20.91
C GLY A 171 6.57 6.13 20.20
N ILE A 172 6.44 5.21 19.24
CA ILE A 172 7.54 4.72 18.40
C ILE A 172 7.47 5.45 17.06
N ASP A 173 8.50 6.24 16.76
CA ASP A 173 8.58 6.99 15.51
C ASP A 173 8.57 6.05 14.31
N ALA A 174 7.50 6.12 13.51
CA ALA A 174 7.32 5.26 12.36
C ALA A 174 6.83 6.04 11.13
N THR A 175 7.45 5.80 9.98
CA THR A 175 7.04 6.37 8.68
C THR A 175 6.53 5.30 7.75
N PHE A 176 5.31 5.47 7.23
CA PHE A 176 4.80 4.64 6.14
C PHE A 176 5.55 4.97 4.84
N ARG A 177 6.16 3.95 4.22
CA ARG A 177 6.91 4.05 2.97
C ARG A 177 6.12 3.44 1.83
N ALA A 178 5.45 4.32 1.07
CA ALA A 178 4.58 3.92 -0.03
C ALA A 178 5.37 3.42 -1.25
N THR A 179 4.92 2.29 -1.79
CA THR A 179 5.55 1.61 -2.93
C THR A 179 4.57 1.36 -4.08
N GLY A 180 3.28 1.59 -3.85
CA GLY A 180 2.22 1.47 -4.84
C GLY A 180 1.42 2.76 -5.00
N GLN A 181 0.75 2.91 -6.14
CA GLN A 181 -0.04 4.11 -6.47
C GLN A 181 -0.98 4.58 -5.35
N THR A 182 -1.77 3.69 -4.75
CA THR A 182 -2.70 4.08 -3.69
C THR A 182 -1.96 4.49 -2.42
N GLY A 183 -0.87 3.80 -2.08
CA GLY A 183 -0.03 4.20 -0.94
C GLY A 183 0.54 5.60 -1.15
N ILE A 184 0.99 5.92 -2.36
CA ILE A 184 1.55 7.24 -2.70
C ILE A 184 0.48 8.32 -2.60
N MET A 185 -0.74 8.05 -3.07
CA MET A 185 -1.86 8.99 -2.92
C MET A 185 -2.22 9.24 -1.45
N ILE A 186 -2.13 8.21 -0.59
CA ILE A 186 -2.38 8.33 0.86
C ILE A 186 -1.25 9.09 1.55
N ALA A 187 0.00 8.77 1.24
CA ALA A 187 1.18 9.31 1.92
C ALA A 187 1.63 10.69 1.40
N GLY A 188 1.21 11.07 0.18
CA GLY A 188 1.69 12.26 -0.53
C GLY A 188 3.13 12.15 -1.05
N ASN A 189 3.81 11.02 -0.82
CA ASN A 189 5.13 10.74 -1.36
C ASN A 189 5.30 9.23 -1.60
N GLY A 190 6.23 8.87 -2.46
CA GLY A 190 6.71 7.50 -2.56
C GLY A 190 7.24 7.14 -3.94
N LEU A 191 7.32 5.85 -4.25
CA LEU A 191 7.81 5.36 -5.54
C LEU A 191 6.93 4.21 -6.05
N PRO A 192 6.36 4.29 -7.26
CA PRO A 192 5.54 3.22 -7.83
C PRO A 192 6.44 2.09 -8.31
N ILE A 193 6.81 1.20 -7.39
CA ILE A 193 7.85 0.17 -7.58
C ILE A 193 7.51 -0.80 -8.73
N ASP A 194 6.23 -1.03 -8.99
CA ASP A 194 5.75 -1.86 -10.12
C ASP A 194 5.97 -1.22 -11.51
N SER A 195 6.30 0.07 -11.55
CA SER A 195 6.55 0.86 -12.75
C SER A 195 8.04 1.17 -12.94
N VAL A 196 8.90 0.61 -12.07
CA VAL A 196 10.36 0.74 -12.12
C VAL A 196 10.95 -0.35 -13.01
N VAL A 197 11.86 0.04 -13.90
CA VAL A 197 12.62 -0.92 -14.72
C VAL A 197 13.43 -1.85 -13.80
N SER A 198 13.48 -3.14 -14.14
CA SER A 198 14.01 -4.22 -13.28
C SER A 198 15.33 -3.89 -12.58
N ASP A 199 16.29 -3.33 -13.32
CA ASP A 199 17.64 -3.04 -12.84
C ASP A 199 17.67 -2.04 -11.66
N PHE A 200 16.61 -1.24 -11.51
CA PHE A 200 16.55 -0.17 -10.52
C PHE A 200 15.54 -0.44 -9.40
N VAL A 201 14.85 -1.58 -9.38
CA VAL A 201 13.82 -1.89 -8.36
C VAL A 201 14.43 -1.88 -6.96
N SER A 202 15.57 -2.55 -6.77
CA SER A 202 16.26 -2.58 -5.48
C SER A 202 16.78 -1.19 -5.09
N GLY A 203 17.29 -0.40 -6.04
CA GLY A 203 17.78 0.95 -5.74
C GLY A 203 16.64 1.92 -5.39
N ALA A 204 15.49 1.78 -6.02
CA ALA A 204 14.27 2.48 -5.63
C ALA A 204 13.82 2.08 -4.20
N ALA A 205 13.97 0.82 -3.82
CA ALA A 205 13.70 0.35 -2.47
C ALA A 205 14.72 0.86 -1.43
N GLU A 206 15.98 1.11 -1.80
CA GLU A 206 16.93 1.83 -0.95
C GLU A 206 16.51 3.29 -0.76
N LEU A 207 16.11 3.97 -1.84
CA LEU A 207 15.69 5.37 -1.81
C LEU A 207 14.43 5.62 -0.99
N ILE A 208 13.47 4.67 -1.00
CA ILE A 208 12.24 4.80 -0.22
C ILE A 208 12.46 4.52 1.28
N SER A 209 13.55 3.86 1.65
CA SER A 209 13.89 3.50 3.04
C SER A 209 15.28 4.04 3.46
N PRO A 210 15.48 5.37 3.45
CA PRO A 210 16.79 6.01 3.62
C PRO A 210 17.39 5.78 5.02
N ASP A 211 18.61 6.27 5.26
CA ASP A 211 19.13 6.37 6.63
C ASP A 211 18.17 7.18 7.51
N ASN A 212 17.98 6.72 8.74
CA ASN A 212 17.13 7.38 9.72
C ASN A 212 17.72 7.24 11.13
N HIS A 213 17.06 7.82 12.13
CA HIS A 213 17.42 7.60 13.54
C HIS A 213 17.35 6.10 13.89
N ASP A 214 18.24 5.60 14.74
CA ASP A 214 18.37 4.16 15.02
C ASP A 214 17.09 3.53 15.58
N ALA A 215 16.29 4.30 16.33
CA ALA A 215 15.01 3.86 16.86
C ALA A 215 13.81 4.05 15.89
N HIS A 216 14.00 4.73 14.76
CA HIS A 216 12.93 4.99 13.81
C HIS A 216 12.60 3.75 12.97
N TRP A 217 11.31 3.53 12.68
CA TRP A 217 10.84 2.45 11.84
C TRP A 217 10.31 2.95 10.49
N ASP A 218 10.99 2.55 9.41
CA ASP A 218 10.43 2.62 8.06
C ASP A 218 9.50 1.42 7.82
N ILE A 219 8.20 1.68 7.73
CA ILE A 219 7.17 0.65 7.48
C ILE A 219 6.84 0.61 6.00
N ILE A 220 7.40 -0.37 5.31
CA ILE A 220 7.43 -0.46 3.85
C ILE A 220 6.21 -1.24 3.35
N GLU A 221 5.44 -0.58 2.48
CA GLU A 221 4.33 -1.19 1.76
C GLU A 221 4.85 -2.32 0.86
N GLY A 222 4.34 -3.52 1.05
CA GLY A 222 4.71 -4.65 0.20
C GLY A 222 3.99 -4.67 -1.14
N GLN A 223 4.72 -5.05 -2.20
CA GLN A 223 4.18 -5.30 -3.54
C GLN A 223 4.38 -6.76 -3.95
N GLY A 224 3.48 -7.29 -4.78
CA GLY A 224 3.58 -8.64 -5.34
C GLY A 224 3.50 -9.77 -4.30
N SER A 225 4.00 -10.94 -4.68
CA SER A 225 4.40 -12.03 -3.78
C SER A 225 5.52 -12.84 -4.44
N LEU A 226 6.45 -13.39 -3.65
CA LEU A 226 7.43 -14.37 -4.15
C LEU A 226 6.77 -15.63 -4.75
N PHE A 227 5.53 -15.92 -4.38
CA PHE A 227 4.74 -17.05 -4.89
C PHE A 227 3.88 -16.70 -6.11
N ASN A 228 3.85 -15.43 -6.52
CA ASN A 228 3.10 -15.00 -7.69
C ASN A 228 4.04 -14.93 -8.91
N PRO A 229 3.90 -15.81 -9.92
CA PRO A 229 4.79 -15.84 -11.09
C PRO A 229 4.85 -14.53 -11.86
N SER A 230 3.78 -13.74 -11.85
CA SER A 230 3.70 -12.46 -12.57
C SER A 230 4.47 -11.34 -11.88
N PHE A 231 4.62 -11.38 -10.55
CA PHE A 231 5.07 -10.22 -9.75
C PHE A 231 6.17 -10.54 -8.74
N SER A 232 6.72 -11.76 -8.74
CA SER A 232 7.78 -12.19 -7.81
C SER A 232 9.05 -11.34 -7.92
N ALA A 233 9.42 -10.91 -9.12
CA ALA A 233 10.57 -10.04 -9.35
C ALA A 233 10.47 -8.72 -8.57
N VAL A 234 9.27 -8.13 -8.52
CA VAL A 234 9.00 -6.89 -7.78
C VAL A 234 9.14 -7.11 -6.28
N SER A 235 8.57 -8.21 -5.75
CA SER A 235 8.70 -8.56 -4.34
C SER A 235 10.13 -8.83 -3.92
N MET A 236 10.90 -9.53 -4.76
CA MET A 236 12.31 -9.84 -4.48
C MET A 236 13.17 -8.58 -4.48
N GLY A 237 13.00 -7.71 -5.48
CA GLY A 237 13.74 -6.44 -5.56
C GLY A 237 13.43 -5.54 -4.37
N LEU A 238 12.16 -5.45 -3.96
CA LEU A 238 11.77 -4.72 -2.77
C LEU A 238 12.37 -5.31 -1.49
N LEU A 239 12.36 -6.64 -1.33
CA LEU A 239 12.94 -7.35 -0.19
C LEU A 239 14.46 -7.10 -0.08
N HIS A 240 15.17 -7.24 -1.19
CA HIS A 240 16.62 -7.07 -1.22
C HIS A 240 17.03 -5.61 -1.05
N GLY A 241 16.38 -4.68 -1.73
CA GLY A 241 16.70 -3.26 -1.63
C GLY A 241 16.33 -2.66 -0.27
N SER A 242 15.21 -3.09 0.34
CA SER A 242 14.81 -2.60 1.66
C SER A 242 15.62 -3.16 2.83
N GLN A 243 16.25 -4.34 2.69
CA GLN A 243 17.06 -4.97 3.74
C GLN A 243 16.35 -4.99 5.11
N PRO A 244 15.11 -5.49 5.19
CA PRO A 244 14.26 -5.31 6.36
C PRO A 244 14.83 -6.04 7.58
N ASP A 245 14.62 -5.46 8.76
CA ASP A 245 14.91 -6.06 10.05
C ASP A 245 13.74 -6.93 10.51
N ALA A 246 12.52 -6.57 10.10
CA ALA A 246 11.30 -7.31 10.37
C ALA A 246 10.46 -7.54 9.11
N ILE A 247 9.75 -8.65 9.05
CA ILE A 247 8.68 -8.88 8.07
C ILE A 247 7.37 -9.21 8.76
N ILE A 248 6.25 -8.84 8.12
CA ILE A 248 4.91 -9.31 8.46
C ILE A 248 4.33 -10.02 7.25
N VAL A 249 3.89 -11.27 7.40
CA VAL A 249 3.22 -12.00 6.33
C VAL A 249 1.74 -11.66 6.31
N CYS A 250 1.26 -11.17 5.17
CA CYS A 250 -0.14 -10.85 4.95
C CYS A 250 -0.83 -11.98 4.17
N HIS A 251 -2.05 -12.31 4.58
CA HIS A 251 -2.84 -13.41 4.00
C HIS A 251 -4.32 -13.03 3.89
N ASP A 252 -5.02 -13.63 2.93
CA ASP A 252 -6.47 -13.51 2.74
C ASP A 252 -7.09 -14.89 2.98
N SER A 253 -7.95 -14.97 3.99
CA SER A 253 -8.58 -16.21 4.46
C SER A 253 -9.39 -16.95 3.39
N THR A 254 -9.78 -16.27 2.30
CA THR A 254 -10.55 -16.86 1.21
C THR A 254 -9.70 -17.31 0.03
N ARG A 255 -8.43 -16.90 -0.03
CA ARG A 255 -7.59 -17.08 -1.21
C ARG A 255 -7.10 -18.52 -1.31
N LYS A 256 -7.54 -19.22 -2.35
CA LYS A 256 -7.12 -20.61 -2.65
C LYS A 256 -6.05 -20.68 -3.72
N THR A 257 -6.08 -19.76 -4.68
CA THR A 257 -5.16 -19.72 -5.82
C THR A 257 -4.61 -18.31 -6.03
N VAL A 258 -3.46 -18.22 -6.68
CA VAL A 258 -2.78 -16.97 -7.01
C VAL A 258 -3.65 -16.14 -7.96
N SER A 259 -3.87 -14.88 -7.64
CA SER A 259 -4.88 -14.02 -8.30
C SER A 259 -4.69 -13.86 -9.81
N THR A 260 -3.44 -13.87 -10.27
CA THR A 260 -3.08 -13.74 -11.70
C THR A 260 -2.77 -15.07 -12.37
N CYS A 261 -2.68 -16.16 -11.60
CA CYS A 261 -2.29 -17.47 -12.07
C CYS A 261 -3.18 -18.53 -11.40
N PRO A 262 -4.42 -18.73 -11.88
CA PRO A 262 -5.41 -19.58 -11.22
C PRO A 262 -4.99 -21.04 -11.02
N ASP A 263 -4.04 -21.54 -11.83
CA ASP A 263 -3.50 -22.90 -11.72
C ASP A 263 -2.51 -23.09 -10.56
N TYR A 264 -2.12 -22.01 -9.89
CA TYR A 264 -1.17 -22.03 -8.78
C TYR A 264 -1.91 -21.89 -7.45
N ALA A 265 -1.74 -22.87 -6.57
CA ALA A 265 -2.27 -22.82 -5.22
C ALA A 265 -1.55 -21.75 -4.37
N ILE A 266 -2.27 -21.19 -3.41
CA ILE A 266 -1.66 -20.33 -2.39
C ILE A 266 -0.75 -21.16 -1.48
N PRO A 267 0.44 -20.65 -1.13
CA PRO A 267 1.33 -21.33 -0.20
C PRO A 267 0.75 -21.40 1.22
N ASP A 268 1.22 -22.36 2.00
CA ASP A 268 1.03 -22.29 3.45
C ASP A 268 1.69 -21.02 4.02
N ILE A 269 1.10 -20.46 5.07
CA ILE A 269 1.65 -19.26 5.72
C ILE A 269 3.06 -19.54 6.27
N GLN A 270 3.31 -20.73 6.81
CA GLN A 270 4.65 -21.09 7.32
C GLN A 270 5.68 -21.17 6.19
N ASP A 271 5.32 -21.74 5.05
CA ASP A 271 6.19 -21.79 3.87
C ASP A 271 6.47 -20.38 3.33
N CYS A 272 5.45 -19.51 3.37
CA CYS A 272 5.60 -18.11 3.02
C CYS A 272 6.59 -17.39 3.95
N ILE A 273 6.48 -17.58 5.27
CA ILE A 273 7.44 -17.06 6.25
C ILE A 273 8.85 -17.57 5.93
N ASN A 274 9.00 -18.88 5.75
CA ASN A 274 10.29 -19.53 5.56
C ASN A 274 11.01 -19.01 4.31
N LEU A 275 10.30 -18.94 3.17
CA LEU A 275 10.87 -18.47 1.91
C LEU A 275 11.30 -17.00 2.00
N HIS A 276 10.45 -16.13 2.54
CA HIS A 276 10.80 -14.72 2.67
C HIS A 276 11.99 -14.51 3.61
N LEU A 277 12.07 -15.24 4.74
CA LEU A 277 13.24 -15.17 5.62
C LEU A 277 14.50 -15.71 4.95
N GLN A 278 14.41 -16.80 4.19
CA GLN A 278 15.53 -17.35 3.44
C GLN A 278 16.10 -16.32 2.46
N CYS A 279 15.24 -15.67 1.66
CA CYS A 279 15.67 -14.65 0.70
C CYS A 279 16.17 -13.38 1.41
N ALA A 280 15.47 -12.91 2.44
CA ALA A 280 15.84 -11.70 3.17
C ALA A 280 17.22 -11.83 3.86
N ARG A 281 17.56 -13.03 4.35
CA ARG A 281 18.85 -13.30 5.01
C ARG A 281 20.07 -13.12 4.12
N ILE A 282 19.89 -13.11 2.80
CA ILE A 282 20.95 -12.77 1.84
C ILE A 282 21.47 -11.35 2.07
N VAL A 283 20.57 -10.42 2.42
CA VAL A 283 20.89 -8.99 2.59
C VAL A 283 20.81 -8.52 4.05
N ASN A 284 20.14 -9.26 4.92
CA ASN A 284 20.09 -9.00 6.36
C ASN A 284 19.98 -10.32 7.15
N PRO A 285 21.09 -10.87 7.68
CA PRO A 285 21.07 -12.17 8.36
C PRO A 285 20.20 -12.19 9.63
N ASN A 286 19.91 -11.02 10.21
CA ASN A 286 19.18 -10.88 11.47
C ASN A 286 17.67 -10.65 11.31
N VAL A 287 17.15 -10.67 10.07
CA VAL A 287 15.72 -10.48 9.79
C VAL A 287 14.85 -11.49 10.53
N LYS A 288 13.74 -11.00 11.09
CA LYS A 288 12.75 -11.81 11.83
C LYS A 288 11.34 -11.63 11.27
N CYS A 289 10.52 -12.68 11.34
CA CYS A 289 9.07 -12.53 11.17
C CYS A 289 8.50 -12.06 12.51
N VAL A 290 7.76 -10.96 12.52
CA VAL A 290 7.22 -10.37 13.76
C VAL A 290 5.72 -10.58 13.92
N GLY A 291 5.05 -11.09 12.88
CA GLY A 291 3.63 -11.42 12.96
C GLY A 291 3.03 -11.81 11.61
N VAL A 292 1.76 -12.21 11.68
CA VAL A 292 0.91 -12.50 10.53
C VAL A 292 -0.30 -11.57 10.59
N SER A 293 -0.62 -10.97 9.45
CA SER A 293 -1.81 -10.16 9.26
C SER A 293 -2.77 -10.90 8.35
N VAL A 294 -3.97 -11.18 8.81
CA VAL A 294 -4.97 -11.92 8.01
C VAL A 294 -6.17 -11.04 7.76
N ASN A 295 -6.56 -10.92 6.49
CA ASN A 295 -7.87 -10.39 6.13
C ASN A 295 -8.93 -11.43 6.48
N THR A 296 -9.69 -11.15 7.53
CA THR A 296 -10.73 -12.02 8.07
C THR A 296 -12.14 -11.58 7.70
N LEU A 297 -12.30 -10.64 6.75
CA LEU A 297 -13.62 -10.09 6.36
C LEU A 297 -14.67 -11.15 6.00
N ALA A 298 -14.23 -12.26 5.40
CA ALA A 298 -15.11 -13.36 5.01
C ALA A 298 -15.24 -14.47 6.08
N VAL A 299 -14.48 -14.39 7.16
CA VAL A 299 -14.57 -15.34 8.28
C VAL A 299 -15.73 -14.89 9.17
N PRO A 300 -16.67 -15.81 9.52
CA PRO A 300 -17.75 -15.45 10.42
C PRO A 300 -17.22 -14.91 11.75
N PRO A 301 -17.82 -13.84 12.33
CA PRO A 301 -17.31 -13.22 13.55
C PRO A 301 -17.10 -14.19 14.72
N ARG A 302 -17.96 -15.22 14.84
CA ARG A 302 -17.87 -16.26 15.88
C ARG A 302 -16.66 -17.20 15.73
N ASP A 303 -16.16 -17.37 14.50
CA ASP A 303 -15.10 -18.33 14.15
C ASP A 303 -13.73 -17.63 14.03
N ARG A 304 -13.73 -16.30 13.88
CA ARG A 304 -12.55 -15.46 13.63
C ARG A 304 -11.43 -15.62 14.65
N LEU A 305 -11.76 -15.59 15.94
CA LEU A 305 -10.77 -15.71 17.02
C LEU A 305 -10.06 -17.08 16.97
N ALA A 306 -10.84 -18.15 16.84
CA ALA A 306 -10.29 -19.51 16.76
C ALA A 306 -9.40 -19.68 15.52
N TYR A 307 -9.81 -19.10 14.39
CA TYR A 307 -9.04 -19.12 13.14
C TYR A 307 -7.69 -18.40 13.29
N LEU A 308 -7.65 -17.20 13.86
CA LEU A 308 -6.40 -16.48 14.11
C LEU A 308 -5.49 -17.21 15.09
N GLN A 309 -6.04 -17.75 16.19
CA GLN A 309 -5.30 -18.53 17.20
C GLN A 309 -4.71 -19.83 16.65
N GLU A 310 -5.41 -20.48 15.72
CA GLU A 310 -4.87 -21.67 15.04
C GLU A 310 -3.64 -21.32 14.21
N ILE A 311 -3.71 -20.23 13.44
CA ILE A 311 -2.56 -19.74 12.66
C ILE A 311 -1.42 -19.37 13.60
N GLU A 312 -1.67 -18.56 14.63
CA GLU A 312 -0.67 -18.13 15.61
C GLU A 312 0.07 -19.31 16.24
N ARG A 313 -0.67 -20.34 16.70
CA ARG A 313 -0.09 -21.56 17.26
C ARG A 313 0.75 -22.34 16.25
N LYS A 314 0.35 -22.34 14.97
CA LYS A 314 1.09 -23.01 13.90
C LYS A 314 2.41 -22.30 13.58
N VAL A 315 2.39 -20.96 13.52
CA VAL A 315 3.54 -20.16 13.05
C VAL A 315 4.42 -19.61 14.17
N GLY A 316 3.95 -19.62 15.41
CA GLY A 316 4.71 -19.19 16.59
C GLY A 316 4.94 -17.68 16.68
N VAL A 317 4.19 -16.86 15.93
CA VAL A 317 4.21 -15.40 15.98
C VAL A 317 2.78 -14.86 16.01
N PRO A 318 2.54 -13.65 16.59
CA PRO A 318 1.20 -13.09 16.71
C PRO A 318 0.44 -13.06 15.38
N CYS A 319 -0.84 -13.42 15.42
CA CYS A 319 -1.72 -13.40 14.25
C CYS A 319 -2.93 -12.51 14.49
N ILE A 320 -3.10 -11.46 13.68
CA ILE A 320 -4.12 -10.42 13.88
C ILE A 320 -4.88 -10.11 12.59
N ASP A 321 -6.09 -9.54 12.71
CA ASP A 321 -6.66 -8.69 11.66
C ASP A 321 -6.45 -7.22 12.05
N PRO A 322 -5.53 -6.48 11.39
CA PRO A 322 -5.14 -5.15 11.83
C PRO A 322 -6.25 -4.10 11.69
N LEU A 323 -7.30 -4.37 10.92
CA LEU A 323 -8.41 -3.43 10.75
C LEU A 323 -9.53 -3.62 11.77
N ILE A 324 -9.53 -4.76 12.47
CA ILE A 324 -10.54 -5.11 13.46
C ILE A 324 -9.92 -5.13 14.86
N ASP A 325 -8.77 -5.79 15.01
CA ASP A 325 -8.14 -6.03 16.31
C ASP A 325 -7.12 -4.97 16.71
N GLY A 326 -6.67 -4.14 15.76
CA GLY A 326 -5.51 -3.27 15.96
C GLY A 326 -4.19 -4.01 15.76
N CYS A 327 -3.07 -3.37 16.11
CA CYS A 327 -1.71 -3.88 15.86
C CYS A 327 -0.91 -4.18 17.14
N GLU A 328 -1.53 -4.09 18.31
CA GLU A 328 -0.90 -4.13 19.64
C GLU A 328 -0.05 -5.39 19.82
N ALA A 329 -0.60 -6.57 19.50
CA ALA A 329 0.12 -7.83 19.67
C ALA A 329 1.40 -7.92 18.82
N ILE A 330 1.41 -7.34 17.62
CA ILE A 330 2.61 -7.27 16.78
C ILE A 330 3.59 -6.23 17.34
N ILE A 331 3.12 -5.07 17.81
CA ILE A 331 3.95 -4.01 18.40
C ILE A 331 4.66 -4.52 19.66
N ASP A 332 3.95 -5.22 20.54
CA ASP A 332 4.53 -5.86 21.73
C ASP A 332 5.63 -6.86 21.36
N ASN A 333 5.40 -7.64 20.29
CA ASN A 333 6.39 -8.58 19.79
C ASN A 333 7.61 -7.88 19.18
N ILE A 334 7.43 -6.74 18.49
CA ILE A 334 8.53 -5.89 18.00
C ILE A 334 9.37 -5.40 19.20
N ASN A 335 8.73 -4.84 20.23
CA ASN A 335 9.42 -4.36 21.44
C ASN A 335 10.22 -5.47 22.12
N ARG A 336 9.64 -6.66 22.26
CA ARG A 336 10.32 -7.83 22.82
C ARG A 336 11.54 -8.27 22.02
N LEU A 337 11.48 -8.16 20.69
CA LEU A 337 12.51 -8.69 19.78
C LEU A 337 13.64 -7.71 19.48
N PHE A 338 13.39 -6.40 19.58
CA PHE A 338 14.31 -5.34 19.15
C PHE A 338 14.60 -4.28 20.21
N HIS A 339 13.80 -4.17 21.27
CA HIS A 339 13.93 -3.12 22.29
C HIS A 339 14.08 -3.67 23.72
N ARG A 340 14.66 -4.86 23.91
CA ARG A 340 15.00 -5.33 25.27
C ARG A 340 16.07 -4.43 25.89
N GLU A 341 15.63 -3.65 26.87
CA GLU A 341 16.48 -3.02 27.89
C GLU A 341 17.40 -4.06 28.54
N GLU A 342 18.59 -3.60 28.94
CA GLU A 342 19.58 -4.28 29.77
C GLU A 342 19.03 -4.59 31.18
N ALA A 343 17.97 -5.38 31.30
CA ALA A 343 17.51 -5.91 32.58
C ALA A 343 18.40 -7.11 32.97
N GLY A 344 19.65 -6.83 33.33
CA GLY A 344 20.63 -7.88 33.62
C GLY A 344 21.98 -7.45 34.23
N GLN A 345 22.09 -6.26 34.83
CA GLN A 345 23.20 -5.96 35.75
C GLN A 345 22.65 -5.32 37.03
N VAL A 346 22.01 -6.16 37.87
CA VAL A 346 21.89 -5.82 39.29
C VAL A 346 23.16 -6.29 39.97
N HIS A 347 23.87 -5.33 40.56
CA HIS A 347 25.01 -5.49 41.45
C HIS A 347 24.95 -6.76 42.31
N VAL A 348 25.91 -7.67 42.10
CA VAL A 348 26.39 -8.53 43.19
C VAL A 348 27.61 -7.83 43.78
N GLY A 349 27.33 -6.85 44.63
CA GLY A 349 28.29 -6.33 45.59
C GLY A 349 27.93 -6.90 46.95
N ASN A 350 28.71 -7.89 47.41
CA ASN A 350 29.00 -8.20 48.81
C ASN A 350 30.34 -8.92 48.84
#